data_AF-S0AN46-F1
#
_entry.id   AF-S0AN46-F1
#
_cell.length_a   1.000
_cell.length_b   1.000
_cell.length_c   1.000
_cell.angle_alpha   90.00
_cell.angle_beta   90.00
_cell.angle_gamma   90.00
#
_symmetry.space_group_name_H-M   'P 1'
#
loop_
_entity.id
_entity.type
_entity.pdbx_description
1 polymer ?
#
loop_
_entity_poly.entity_id
_entity_poly.type
_entity_poly.pdbx_seq_one_letter_code
_entity_poly.pdbx_strand_id
1 'polypeptide(L)'
;MLRSLAIIANIKSISYSEIFRRIRRIKPDLNSNINSKLDCIIDSTGSKITIRGDYLRHKWHRKRNGWLKLHVIISLKDVTVLSFTITDEHTHDSKAARKLLSKMKNNILRIFGDRGYDSKYIYNMFGYNAIIPPRKNASTKSRGSSTRARIVRYIKKNSMEQLKENNSYGKRWLVEIYFSGLKRVMTEIIKAKKIEYIIQELALKVVNYNIMRGMTHAY
;
A
#
# COMPACT_ATOMS: atom_id res chain seq x y z
N MET A 1 -7.07 33.12 -12.97
CA MET A 1 -6.73 32.39 -11.72
C MET A 1 -5.22 32.29 -11.48
N LEU A 2 -4.43 31.50 -12.22
CA LEU A 2 -2.98 31.36 -11.96
C LEU A 2 -2.17 32.67 -12.13
N ARG A 3 -2.51 33.50 -13.13
CA ARG A 3 -1.93 34.84 -13.31
C ARG A 3 -2.28 35.79 -12.16
N SER A 4 -3.54 35.78 -11.74
CA SER A 4 -4.05 36.58 -10.62
C SER A 4 -3.35 36.21 -9.30
N LEU A 5 -3.16 34.91 -9.04
CA LEU A 5 -2.44 34.42 -7.87
C LEU A 5 -0.97 34.84 -7.87
N ALA A 6 -0.33 34.82 -9.05
CA ALA A 6 1.07 35.22 -9.19
C ALA A 6 1.29 36.70 -8.90
N ILE A 7 0.34 37.56 -9.29
CA ILE A 7 0.34 38.99 -8.96
C ILE A 7 0.21 39.19 -7.46
N ILE A 8 -0.73 38.51 -6.81
CA ILE A 8 -0.97 38.63 -5.35
C ILE A 8 0.25 38.14 -4.55
N ALA A 9 0.84 37.01 -4.95
CA ALA A 9 1.98 36.43 -4.26
C ALA A 9 3.35 37.02 -4.67
N ASN A 10 3.35 38.03 -5.55
CA ASN A 10 4.56 38.65 -6.12
C ASN A 10 5.59 37.63 -6.67
N ILE A 11 5.10 36.62 -7.38
CA ILE A 11 5.92 35.58 -8.01
C ILE A 11 5.78 35.63 -9.52
N LYS A 12 6.80 35.16 -10.24
CA LYS A 12 6.76 35.05 -11.70
C LYS A 12 5.54 34.22 -12.13
N SER A 13 4.72 34.79 -13.02
CA SER A 13 3.58 34.08 -13.59
C SER A 13 4.06 32.81 -14.30
N ILE A 14 3.39 31.70 -14.00
CA ILE A 14 3.71 30.38 -14.55
C ILE A 14 2.48 29.83 -15.28
N SER A 15 2.74 29.19 -16.41
CA SER A 15 1.74 28.51 -17.22
C SER A 15 1.42 27.12 -16.68
N TYR A 16 0.24 26.60 -17.04
CA TYR A 16 -0.13 25.22 -16.74
C TYR A 16 0.93 24.21 -17.22
N SER A 17 1.44 24.39 -18.43
CA SER A 17 2.46 23.50 -19.02
C SER A 17 3.76 23.49 -18.22
N GLU A 18 4.16 24.62 -17.63
CA GLU A 18 5.34 24.69 -16.75
C GLU A 18 5.12 23.99 -15.42
N ILE A 19 3.95 24.18 -14.78
CA ILE A 19 3.58 23.44 -13.56
C ILE A 19 3.60 21.94 -13.85
N PHE A 20 2.95 21.52 -14.94
CA PHE A 20 2.88 20.13 -15.33
C PHE A 20 4.28 19.53 -15.49
N ARG A 21 5.17 20.20 -16.25
CA ARG A 21 6.57 19.79 -16.42
C ARG A 21 7.33 19.69 -15.09
N ARG A 22 7.12 20.63 -14.16
CA ARG A 22 7.74 20.60 -12.83
C ARG A 22 7.26 19.41 -12.01
N ILE A 23 5.94 19.17 -11.95
CA ILE A 23 5.38 18.02 -11.24
C ILE A 23 5.96 16.72 -11.78
N ARG A 24 6.13 16.60 -13.10
CA ARG A 24 6.72 15.39 -13.71
C ARG A 24 8.17 15.13 -13.27
N ARG A 25 8.91 16.14 -12.85
CA ARG A 25 10.29 16.00 -12.34
C ARG A 25 10.34 15.57 -10.87
N ILE A 26 9.24 15.65 -10.13
CA ILE A 26 9.19 15.26 -8.72
C ILE A 26 9.29 13.74 -8.62
N LYS A 27 10.34 13.25 -7.95
CA LYS A 27 10.46 11.85 -7.56
C LYS A 27 9.73 11.67 -6.22
N PRO A 28 8.62 10.91 -6.17
CA PRO A 28 7.93 10.66 -4.92
C PRO A 28 8.83 9.82 -4.03
N ASP A 29 9.15 10.34 -2.85
CA ASP A 29 9.98 9.67 -1.87
C ASP A 29 9.31 9.68 -0.50
N LEU A 30 9.55 8.61 0.26
CA LEU A 30 9.04 8.48 1.63
C LEU A 30 10.17 8.81 2.60
N ASN A 31 10.11 9.99 3.20
CA ASN A 31 11.02 10.35 4.29
C ASN A 31 10.61 9.59 5.56
N SER A 32 11.11 8.37 5.72
CA SER A 32 10.91 7.59 6.94
C SER A 32 12.24 7.32 7.62
N ASN A 33 12.54 8.10 8.67
CA ASN A 33 13.67 7.83 9.56
C ASN A 33 13.26 6.71 10.52
N ILE A 34 13.64 5.48 10.21
CA ILE A 34 13.30 4.31 11.02
C ILE A 34 14.49 3.98 11.92
N ASN A 35 14.42 4.46 13.16
CA ASN A 35 15.48 4.30 14.16
C ASN A 35 15.40 2.94 14.90
N SER A 36 14.29 2.22 14.79
CA SER A 36 14.08 0.93 15.46
C SER A 36 13.18 0.02 14.64
N LYS A 37 13.17 -1.29 14.93
CA LYS A 37 12.22 -2.21 14.31
C LYS A 37 10.79 -1.86 14.72
N LEU A 38 9.86 -1.89 13.76
CA LEU A 38 8.46 -1.53 13.94
C LEU A 38 7.55 -2.72 13.64
N ASP A 39 6.43 -2.78 14.35
CA ASP A 39 5.32 -3.59 13.89
C ASP A 39 4.70 -2.92 12.67
N CYS A 40 4.49 -3.69 11.60
CA CYS A 40 4.00 -3.17 10.33
C CYS A 40 2.80 -3.97 9.79
N ILE A 41 1.94 -3.32 9.00
CA ILE A 41 0.85 -3.96 8.24
C ILE A 41 1.21 -3.94 6.77
N ILE A 42 1.02 -5.05 6.06
CA ILE A 42 1.01 -5.10 4.61
C ILE A 42 -0.41 -5.31 4.10
N ASP A 43 -0.84 -4.43 3.21
CA ASP A 43 -2.12 -4.57 2.53
C ASP A 43 -2.08 -3.89 1.16
N SER A 44 -3.13 -4.10 0.36
CA SER A 44 -3.28 -3.45 -0.93
C SER A 44 -4.66 -2.88 -1.14
N THR A 45 -4.73 -1.84 -1.97
CA THR A 45 -6.00 -1.25 -2.41
C THR A 45 -6.01 -1.05 -3.92
N GLY A 46 -7.16 -1.28 -4.53
CA GLY A 46 -7.39 -1.02 -5.95
C GLY A 46 -7.70 0.45 -6.21
N SER A 47 -7.07 1.02 -7.23
CA SER A 47 -7.36 2.35 -7.75
C SER A 47 -7.80 2.24 -9.21
N LYS A 48 -8.94 2.88 -9.53
CA LYS A 48 -9.49 2.87 -10.89
C LYS A 48 -8.66 3.80 -11.80
N ILE A 49 -8.24 3.28 -12.94
CA ILE A 49 -7.56 4.05 -13.99
C ILE A 49 -8.64 4.82 -14.78
N THR A 50 -9.02 6.00 -14.29
CA THR A 50 -10.00 6.98 -14.88
C THR A 50 -11.48 6.56 -14.96
N ILE A 51 -12.37 7.56 -14.81
CA ILE A 51 -13.84 7.46 -14.93
C ILE A 51 -14.29 7.06 -16.36
N ARG A 52 -13.46 7.35 -17.37
CA ARG A 52 -13.80 7.13 -18.79
C ARG A 52 -13.96 5.65 -19.18
N GLY A 53 -13.35 4.72 -18.44
CA GLY A 53 -13.40 3.30 -18.77
C GLY A 53 -14.80 2.71 -18.79
N ASP A 54 -15.68 3.16 -17.89
CA ASP A 54 -17.05 2.62 -17.81
C ASP A 54 -18.00 3.32 -18.80
N TYR A 55 -17.85 4.63 -19.06
CA TYR A 55 -18.64 5.36 -20.07
C TYR A 55 -18.27 4.97 -21.52
N LEU A 56 -16.97 4.83 -21.83
CA LEU A 56 -16.52 4.40 -23.16
C LEU A 56 -16.85 2.93 -23.45
N ARG A 57 -17.03 2.09 -22.41
CA ARG A 57 -17.48 0.71 -22.56
C ARG A 57 -18.93 0.65 -23.04
N HIS A 58 -19.81 1.40 -22.36
CA HIS A 58 -21.24 1.44 -22.70
C HIS A 58 -21.45 1.98 -24.11
N LYS A 59 -20.66 2.97 -24.54
CA LYS A 59 -20.85 3.63 -25.84
C LYS A 59 -20.06 3.01 -27.00
N TRP A 60 -18.89 2.40 -26.76
CA TRP A 60 -17.94 2.05 -27.84
C TRP A 60 -17.23 0.69 -27.69
N HIS A 61 -17.61 -0.16 -26.74
CA HIS A 61 -17.05 -1.53 -26.56
C HIS A 61 -15.51 -1.64 -26.52
N ARG A 62 -14.80 -0.58 -26.09
CA ARG A 62 -13.33 -0.59 -25.99
C ARG A 62 -12.86 -1.40 -24.76
N LYS A 63 -11.70 -2.06 -24.90
CA LYS A 63 -11.02 -2.78 -23.81
C LYS A 63 -10.81 -1.87 -22.60
N ARG A 64 -11.10 -2.40 -21.43
CA ARG A 64 -10.99 -1.73 -20.12
C ARG A 64 -9.55 -1.25 -19.90
N ASN A 65 -9.37 0.02 -19.54
CA ASN A 65 -8.16 0.38 -18.80
C ASN A 65 -8.33 -0.27 -17.41
N GLY A 66 -7.52 -1.28 -17.09
CA GLY A 66 -7.65 -2.10 -15.87
C GLY A 66 -7.55 -1.30 -14.55
N TRP A 67 -7.32 -1.99 -13.44
CA TRP A 67 -7.07 -1.35 -12.14
C TRP A 67 -5.58 -1.39 -11.81
N LEU A 68 -5.10 -0.38 -11.08
CA LEU A 68 -3.80 -0.47 -10.43
C LEU A 68 -4.01 -0.89 -8.98
N LYS A 69 -3.14 -1.78 -8.51
CA LYS A 69 -3.03 -2.12 -7.09
C LYS A 69 -1.93 -1.28 -6.46
N LEU A 70 -2.28 -0.57 -5.41
CA LEU A 70 -1.32 0.07 -4.51
C LEU A 70 -1.09 -0.89 -3.34
N HIS A 71 0.10 -1.48 -3.25
CA HIS A 71 0.53 -2.26 -2.11
C HIS A 71 1.34 -1.37 -1.17
N VAL A 72 1.03 -1.38 0.11
CA VAL A 72 1.68 -0.55 1.12
C VAL A 72 2.17 -1.39 2.30
N ILE A 73 3.25 -0.93 2.93
CA ILE A 73 3.67 -1.31 4.27
C ILE A 73 3.45 -0.10 5.16
N ILE A 74 2.66 -0.26 6.22
CA ILE A 74 2.28 0.80 7.16
C ILE A 74 2.85 0.50 8.54
N SER A 75 3.39 1.50 9.22
CA SER A 75 3.77 1.42 10.64
C SER A 75 2.53 1.36 11.53
N LEU A 76 2.44 0.39 12.45
CA LEU A 76 1.36 0.37 13.45
C LEU A 76 1.43 1.54 14.44
N LYS A 77 2.62 2.14 14.61
CA LYS A 77 2.85 3.22 15.58
C LYS A 77 2.17 4.51 15.14
N ASP A 78 2.46 4.94 13.91
CA ASP A 78 2.05 6.27 13.41
C ASP A 78 0.96 6.16 12.33
N VAL A 79 0.65 4.93 11.89
CA VAL A 79 -0.27 4.65 10.77
C VAL A 79 0.13 5.47 9.53
N THR A 80 1.42 5.41 9.21
CA THR A 80 2.06 6.03 8.04
C THR A 80 2.69 4.97 7.15
N VAL A 81 2.72 5.21 5.85
CA VAL A 81 3.35 4.32 4.87
C VAL A 81 4.86 4.42 4.97
N LEU A 82 5.52 3.28 5.19
CA LEU A 82 6.98 3.16 5.18
C LEU A 82 7.51 2.76 3.81
N SER A 83 6.71 2.02 3.04
CA SER A 83 7.09 1.58 1.69
C SER A 83 5.85 1.27 0.88
N PHE A 84 5.86 1.54 -0.43
CA PHE A 84 4.78 1.14 -1.33
C PHE A 84 5.30 0.69 -2.70
N THR A 85 4.48 -0.09 -3.40
CA THR A 85 4.68 -0.45 -4.79
C THR A 85 3.35 -0.45 -5.50
N ILE A 86 3.37 -0.08 -6.77
CA ILE A 86 2.20 -0.04 -7.63
C ILE A 86 2.35 -1.15 -8.66
N THR A 87 1.32 -1.96 -8.83
CA THR A 87 1.28 -3.05 -9.80
C THR A 87 -0.02 -3.03 -10.58
N ASP A 88 -0.09 -3.83 -11.63
CA ASP A 88 -1.36 -4.14 -12.29
C ASP A 88 -2.26 -5.04 -11.42
N GLU A 89 -3.47 -5.27 -11.90
CA GLU A 89 -4.46 -6.14 -11.27
C GLU A 89 -4.10 -7.63 -11.28
N HIS A 90 -3.27 -8.06 -12.24
CA HIS A 90 -2.89 -9.47 -12.41
C HIS A 90 -1.77 -9.90 -11.46
N THR A 91 -1.03 -8.94 -10.90
CA THR A 91 0.02 -9.24 -9.93
C THR A 91 -0.60 -9.75 -8.63
N HIS A 92 -0.18 -10.96 -8.25
CA HIS A 92 -0.56 -11.57 -6.99
C HIS A 92 0.09 -10.84 -5.81
N ASP A 93 -0.66 -10.64 -4.72
CA ASP A 93 -0.24 -9.76 -3.62
C ASP A 93 1.05 -10.26 -2.93
N SER A 94 1.20 -11.58 -2.77
CA SER A 94 2.45 -12.17 -2.25
C SER A 94 3.69 -11.92 -3.13
N LYS A 95 3.52 -11.72 -4.45
CA LYS A 95 4.63 -11.37 -5.36
C LYS A 95 5.02 -9.91 -5.17
N ALA A 96 4.04 -9.01 -5.05
CA ALA A 96 4.28 -7.60 -4.74
C ALA A 96 4.94 -7.44 -3.36
N ALA A 97 4.48 -8.20 -2.36
CA ALA A 97 5.03 -8.21 -1.01
C ALA A 97 6.52 -8.57 -0.98
N ARG A 98 6.96 -9.53 -1.79
CA ARG A 98 8.38 -9.90 -1.88
C ARG A 98 9.27 -8.69 -2.18
N LYS A 99 8.85 -7.85 -3.13
CA LYS A 99 9.59 -6.66 -3.55
C LYS A 99 9.60 -5.56 -2.48
N LEU A 100 8.51 -5.44 -1.72
CA LEU A 100 8.40 -4.48 -0.63
C LEU A 100 9.23 -4.89 0.58
N LEU A 101 9.07 -6.14 1.02
CA LEU A 101 9.67 -6.66 2.22
C LEU A 101 11.19 -6.81 2.09
N SER A 102 11.71 -7.10 0.89
CA SER A 102 13.16 -7.18 0.68
C SER A 102 13.88 -5.86 1.01
N LYS A 103 13.22 -4.72 0.83
CA LYS A 103 13.78 -3.38 1.14
C LYS A 103 13.71 -3.03 2.62
N MET A 104 12.74 -3.59 3.35
CA MET A 104 12.38 -3.16 4.71
C MET A 104 12.62 -4.24 5.78
N LYS A 105 13.16 -5.40 5.41
CA LYS A 105 13.25 -6.59 6.30
C LYS A 105 13.91 -6.28 7.65
N ASN A 106 14.91 -5.41 7.67
CA ASN A 106 15.68 -5.09 8.88
C ASN A 106 14.93 -4.11 9.80
N ASN A 107 13.91 -3.43 9.29
CA ASN A 107 13.13 -2.41 9.96
C ASN A 107 11.80 -2.93 10.49
N ILE A 108 11.44 -4.18 10.18
CA ILE A 108 10.16 -4.79 10.55
C ILE A 108 10.37 -5.80 11.68
N LEU A 109 9.67 -5.61 12.80
CA LEU A 109 9.62 -6.56 13.91
C LEU A 109 8.58 -7.65 13.62
N ARG A 110 7.31 -7.25 13.45
CA ARG A 110 6.19 -8.11 13.05
C ARG A 110 5.50 -7.56 11.82
N ILE A 111 5.01 -8.46 10.97
CA ILE A 111 4.26 -8.11 9.76
C ILE A 111 2.85 -8.71 9.81
N PHE A 112 1.86 -7.84 9.83
CA PHE A 112 0.44 -8.19 9.81
C PHE A 112 -0.03 -8.14 8.36
N GLY A 113 -0.81 -9.12 7.92
CA GLY A 113 -1.33 -9.10 6.55
C GLY A 113 -2.53 -9.99 6.39
N ASP A 114 -3.27 -9.76 5.32
CA ASP A 114 -4.43 -10.58 4.97
C ASP A 114 -4.01 -11.97 4.45
N ARG A 115 -5.01 -12.83 4.22
CA ARG A 115 -4.79 -14.18 3.69
C ARG A 115 -4.18 -14.17 2.27
N GLY A 116 -4.36 -13.10 1.49
CA GLY A 116 -3.73 -12.92 0.17
C GLY A 116 -2.20 -12.92 0.25
N TYR A 117 -1.66 -12.44 1.37
CA TYR A 117 -0.22 -12.45 1.66
C TYR A 117 0.32 -13.77 2.24
N ASP A 118 -0.51 -14.81 2.42
CA ASP A 118 -0.03 -16.13 2.86
C ASP A 118 0.98 -16.71 1.85
N SER A 119 2.26 -16.69 2.21
CA SER A 119 3.33 -17.23 1.38
C SER A 119 4.51 -17.74 2.20
N LYS A 120 5.10 -18.85 1.75
CA LYS A 120 6.31 -19.43 2.38
C LYS A 120 7.44 -18.41 2.53
N TYR A 121 7.60 -17.52 1.54
CA TYR A 121 8.60 -16.47 1.55
C TYR A 121 8.49 -15.57 2.80
N ILE A 122 7.27 -15.12 3.12
CA ILE A 122 7.05 -14.21 4.24
C ILE A 122 7.29 -14.93 5.57
N TYR A 123 6.80 -16.16 5.74
CA TYR A 123 7.07 -16.95 6.95
C TYR A 123 8.54 -17.33 7.11
N ASN A 124 9.27 -17.57 6.02
CA ASN A 124 10.70 -17.85 6.11
C ASN A 124 11.50 -16.59 6.46
N MET A 125 11.01 -15.42 6.07
CA MET A 125 11.64 -14.13 6.39
C MET A 125 11.40 -13.68 7.83
N PHE A 126 10.18 -13.84 8.35
CA PHE A 126 9.77 -13.30 9.65
C PHE A 126 9.46 -14.37 10.71
N GLY A 127 9.44 -15.65 10.36
CA GLY A 127 9.12 -16.72 11.29
C GLY A 127 7.72 -16.53 11.90
N TYR A 128 7.66 -16.61 13.23
CA TYR A 128 6.42 -16.40 14.00
C TYR A 128 5.97 -14.95 14.03
N ASN A 129 6.82 -14.01 13.62
CA ASN A 129 6.47 -12.60 13.52
C ASN A 129 5.67 -12.28 12.23
N ALA A 130 5.46 -13.27 11.35
CA ALA A 130 4.50 -13.17 10.24
C ALA A 130 3.08 -13.44 10.75
N ILE A 131 2.35 -12.37 11.10
CA ILE A 131 0.98 -12.44 11.60
C ILE A 131 0.01 -12.39 10.41
N ILE A 132 0.00 -13.47 9.64
CA ILE A 132 -0.82 -13.64 8.45
C ILE A 132 -1.63 -14.93 8.61
N PRO A 133 -2.96 -14.93 8.43
CA PRO A 133 -3.74 -16.16 8.45
C PRO A 133 -3.38 -17.05 7.24
N PRO A 134 -3.00 -18.32 7.45
CA PRO A 134 -2.83 -19.27 6.35
C PRO A 134 -4.13 -19.47 5.54
N ARG A 135 -4.00 -19.84 4.27
CA ARG A 135 -5.12 -20.28 3.43
C ARG A 135 -5.79 -21.53 4.00
N LYS A 136 -7.09 -21.70 3.73
CA LYS A 136 -7.88 -22.83 4.23
C LYS A 136 -7.22 -24.19 3.95
N ASN A 137 -6.66 -24.37 2.75
CA ASN A 137 -6.01 -25.62 2.31
C ASN A 137 -4.49 -25.62 2.55
N ALA A 138 -4.00 -24.86 3.52
CA ALA A 138 -2.58 -24.82 3.83
C ALA A 138 -2.08 -26.18 4.32
N SER A 139 -0.96 -26.65 3.76
CA SER A 139 -0.35 -27.92 4.16
C SER A 139 0.22 -27.86 5.58
N THR A 140 0.01 -28.94 6.33
CA THR A 140 0.65 -29.21 7.64
C THR A 140 2.09 -29.71 7.51
N LYS A 141 2.53 -30.06 6.29
CA LYS A 141 3.88 -30.54 6.02
C LYS A 141 4.83 -29.36 5.78
N SER A 142 6.05 -29.45 6.27
CA SER A 142 7.09 -28.41 6.19
C SER A 142 7.69 -28.20 4.78
N ARG A 143 6.93 -28.41 3.70
CA ARG A 143 7.39 -28.34 2.30
C ARG A 143 7.82 -26.91 1.92
N GLY A 144 9.02 -26.50 2.33
CA GLY A 144 9.63 -25.19 2.08
C GLY A 144 9.35 -24.09 3.11
N SER A 145 8.61 -24.38 4.20
CA SER A 145 8.49 -23.46 5.35
C SER A 145 8.01 -24.23 6.59
N SER A 146 8.92 -24.47 7.53
CA SER A 146 8.63 -25.16 8.79
C SER A 146 7.73 -24.33 9.71
N THR A 147 7.95 -23.02 9.77
CA THR A 147 7.17 -22.09 10.59
C THR A 147 5.71 -22.04 10.13
N ARG A 148 5.48 -21.89 8.82
CA ARG A 148 4.12 -21.92 8.27
C ARG A 148 3.40 -23.24 8.60
N ALA A 149 4.10 -24.37 8.45
CA ALA A 149 3.54 -25.68 8.80
C ALA A 149 3.22 -25.84 10.30
N ARG A 150 4.05 -25.27 11.18
CA ARG A 150 3.79 -25.22 12.63
C ARG A 150 2.56 -24.38 12.96
N ILE A 151 2.40 -23.21 12.34
CA ILE A 151 1.21 -22.36 12.51
C ILE A 151 -0.05 -23.08 12.03
N VAL A 152 0.00 -23.76 10.89
CA VAL A 152 -1.13 -24.55 10.38
C VAL A 152 -1.50 -25.68 11.34
N ARG A 153 -0.51 -26.39 11.90
CA ARG A 153 -0.76 -27.43 12.93
C ARG A 153 -1.34 -26.86 14.21
N TYR A 154 -0.86 -25.68 14.63
CA TYR A 154 -1.39 -24.97 15.78
C TYR A 154 -2.88 -24.65 15.58
N ILE A 155 -3.26 -24.10 14.41
CA ILE A 155 -4.66 -23.79 14.09
C ILE A 155 -5.53 -25.04 14.13
N LYS A 156 -5.05 -26.18 13.63
CA LYS A 156 -5.80 -27.44 13.66
C LYS A 156 -6.04 -28.00 15.06
N LYS A 157 -5.11 -27.77 15.99
CA LYS A 157 -5.22 -28.21 17.39
C LYS A 157 -6.10 -27.26 18.22
N ASN A 158 -6.07 -25.98 17.86
CA ASN A 158 -6.69 -24.88 18.58
C ASN A 158 -7.80 -24.31 17.67
N SER A 159 -7.74 -23.02 17.34
CA SER A 159 -8.58 -22.42 16.31
C SER A 159 -7.87 -21.28 15.59
N MET A 160 -8.47 -20.79 14.50
CA MET A 160 -7.98 -19.60 13.78
C MET A 160 -8.20 -18.35 14.64
N GLU A 161 -9.30 -18.31 15.38
CA GLU A 161 -9.70 -17.23 16.27
C GLU A 161 -8.69 -17.07 17.40
N GLN A 162 -8.32 -18.16 18.08
CA GLN A 162 -7.29 -18.15 19.12
C GLN A 162 -5.92 -17.70 18.59
N LEU A 163 -5.54 -18.12 17.37
CA LEU A 163 -4.30 -17.63 16.75
C LEU A 163 -4.36 -16.11 16.54
N LYS A 164 -5.49 -15.58 16.06
CA LYS A 164 -5.65 -14.14 15.82
C LYS A 164 -5.61 -13.35 17.12
N GLU A 165 -6.25 -13.84 18.16
CA GLU A 165 -6.28 -13.22 19.50
C GLU A 165 -4.88 -13.18 20.11
N ASN A 166 -4.19 -14.33 20.16
CA ASN A 166 -2.84 -14.45 20.72
C ASN A 166 -1.80 -13.56 20.02
N ASN A 167 -2.03 -13.21 18.76
CA ASN A 167 -1.12 -12.37 17.98
C ASN A 167 -1.61 -10.93 17.81
N SER A 168 -2.69 -10.53 18.49
CA SER A 168 -3.31 -9.20 18.34
C SER A 168 -3.63 -8.84 16.88
N TYR A 169 -4.04 -9.82 16.07
CA TYR A 169 -4.30 -9.65 14.63
C TYR A 169 -5.33 -8.56 14.34
N GLY A 170 -6.22 -8.27 15.30
CA GLY A 170 -7.19 -7.17 15.23
C GLY A 170 -6.56 -5.86 14.79
N LYS A 171 -5.31 -5.55 15.21
CA LYS A 171 -4.55 -4.34 14.87
C LYS A 171 -4.41 -4.08 13.35
N ARG A 172 -4.57 -5.10 12.50
CA ARG A 172 -4.56 -4.96 11.03
C ARG A 172 -5.59 -3.93 10.54
N TRP A 173 -6.71 -3.73 11.24
CA TRP A 173 -7.76 -2.78 10.84
C TRP A 173 -7.27 -1.35 10.57
N LEU A 174 -6.15 -0.93 11.17
CA LEU A 174 -5.53 0.39 10.95
C LEU A 174 -5.23 0.68 9.47
N VAL A 175 -4.92 -0.34 8.66
CA VAL A 175 -4.69 -0.15 7.22
C VAL A 175 -5.96 0.28 6.47
N GLU A 176 -7.12 -0.17 6.93
CA GLU A 176 -8.41 0.20 6.36
C GLU A 176 -8.74 1.66 6.66
N ILE A 177 -8.40 2.13 7.87
CA ILE A 177 -8.48 3.56 8.23
C ILE A 177 -7.58 4.37 7.30
N TYR A 178 -6.31 3.96 7.14
CA TYR A 178 -5.36 4.65 6.29
C TYR A 178 -5.87 4.75 4.84
N PHE A 179 -6.34 3.65 4.26
CA PHE A 179 -6.88 3.66 2.90
C PHE A 179 -8.14 4.51 2.78
N SER A 180 -9.04 4.46 3.76
CA SER A 180 -10.23 5.30 3.78
C SER A 180 -9.85 6.79 3.80
N GLY A 181 -8.90 7.17 4.66
CA GLY A 181 -8.40 8.53 4.76
C GLY A 181 -7.70 9.00 3.49
N LEU A 182 -6.79 8.20 2.94
CA LEU A 182 -6.09 8.47 1.68
C LEU A 182 -7.09 8.75 0.56
N LYS A 183 -8.12 7.90 0.41
CA LYS A 183 -9.11 7.99 -0.66
C LYS A 183 -10.02 9.22 -0.51
N ARG A 184 -10.40 9.58 0.71
CA ARG A 184 -11.22 10.76 1.00
C ARG A 184 -10.44 12.06 0.77
N VAL A 185 -9.21 12.14 1.28
CA VAL A 185 -8.40 13.36 1.22
C VAL A 185 -7.80 13.57 -0.17
N MET A 186 -7.22 12.52 -0.77
CA MET A 186 -6.52 12.62 -2.05
C MET A 186 -7.38 12.29 -3.26
N THR A 187 -8.64 11.92 -3.05
CA THR A 187 -9.61 11.43 -4.05
C THR A 187 -9.23 10.08 -4.68
N GLU A 188 -10.23 9.26 -5.00
CA GLU A 188 -10.02 8.00 -5.74
C GLU A 188 -9.76 8.22 -7.25
N ILE A 189 -10.10 9.41 -7.76
CA ILE A 189 -10.04 9.71 -9.18
C ILE A 189 -8.60 10.03 -9.57
N ILE A 190 -8.08 9.28 -10.55
CA ILE A 190 -6.80 9.59 -11.20
C ILE A 190 -7.07 10.46 -12.43
N LYS A 191 -6.39 11.60 -12.54
CA LYS A 191 -6.57 12.55 -13.66
C LYS A 191 -5.62 12.27 -14.83
N ALA A 192 -4.44 11.73 -14.54
CA ALA A 192 -3.46 11.37 -15.55
C ALA A 192 -3.98 10.29 -16.52
N LYS A 193 -3.51 10.35 -17.76
CA LYS A 193 -3.91 9.42 -18.85
C LYS A 193 -2.80 8.47 -19.30
N LYS A 194 -1.53 8.86 -19.16
CA LYS A 194 -0.38 7.99 -19.49
C LYS A 194 -0.02 7.16 -18.26
N ILE A 195 0.30 5.89 -18.43
CA ILE A 195 0.55 4.94 -17.33
C ILE A 195 1.63 5.44 -16.35
N GLU A 196 2.75 5.95 -16.86
CA GLU A 196 3.82 6.53 -16.04
C GLU A 196 3.31 7.69 -15.17
N TYR A 197 2.42 8.51 -15.73
CA TYR A 197 1.87 9.68 -15.04
C TYR A 197 0.83 9.30 -14.00
N ILE A 198 0.08 8.23 -14.25
CA ILE A 198 -0.89 7.62 -13.33
C ILE A 198 -0.15 7.03 -12.13
N ILE A 199 0.94 6.29 -12.37
CA ILE A 199 1.81 5.75 -11.32
C ILE A 199 2.40 6.89 -10.47
N GLN A 200 2.92 7.95 -11.12
CA GLN A 200 3.45 9.11 -10.41
C GLN A 200 2.37 9.86 -9.62
N GLU A 201 1.16 10.03 -10.17
CA GLU A 201 0.04 10.65 -9.46
C GLU A 201 -0.32 9.84 -8.21
N LEU A 202 -0.46 8.52 -8.33
CA LEU A 202 -0.77 7.66 -7.20
C LEU A 202 0.33 7.67 -6.13
N ALA A 203 1.60 7.65 -6.55
CA ALA A 203 2.74 7.76 -5.65
C ALA A 203 2.77 9.12 -4.92
N LEU A 204 2.54 10.23 -5.62
CA LEU A 204 2.45 11.56 -5.01
C LEU A 204 1.26 11.65 -4.04
N LYS A 205 0.14 10.99 -4.33
CA LYS A 205 -1.01 10.94 -3.41
C LYS A 205 -0.62 10.29 -2.08
N VAL A 206 0.10 9.17 -2.14
CA VAL A 206 0.59 8.47 -0.94
C VAL A 206 1.58 9.35 -0.16
N VAL A 207 2.59 9.91 -0.83
CA VAL A 207 3.62 10.74 -0.20
C VAL A 207 3.01 11.97 0.48
N ASN A 208 2.16 12.72 -0.23
CA ASN A 208 1.52 13.92 0.31
C ASN A 208 0.61 13.59 1.49
N TYR A 209 -0.16 12.49 1.41
CA TYR A 209 -1.00 12.08 2.53
C TYR A 209 -0.17 11.67 3.75
N ASN A 210 0.97 11.01 3.54
CA ASN A 210 1.93 10.70 4.60
C ASN A 210 2.47 11.97 5.28
N ILE A 211 2.83 13.00 4.50
CA ILE A 211 3.29 14.29 5.02
C ILE A 211 2.19 14.95 5.87
N MET A 212 0.96 15.01 5.34
CA MET A 212 -0.19 15.58 6.07
C MET A 212 -0.45 14.86 7.40
N ARG A 213 -0.37 13.53 7.41
CA ARG A 213 -0.47 12.70 8.62
C ARG A 213 0.65 13.02 9.62
N GLY A 214 1.89 13.15 9.15
CA GLY A 214 3.03 13.54 10.00
C GLY A 214 2.84 14.89 10.69
N MET A 215 2.23 15.86 10.01
CA MET A 215 1.93 17.19 10.58
C MET A 215 0.82 17.15 11.64
N THR A 216 -0.10 16.19 11.56
CA THR A 216 -1.22 16.10 12.52
C THR A 216 -0.82 15.46 13.85
N HIS A 217 0.31 14.75 13.89
CA HIS A 217 0.87 14.17 15.12
C HIS A 217 1.83 15.13 15.86
N ALA A 218 2.09 16.31 15.30
CA ALA A 218 3.01 17.31 15.87
C ALA A 218 2.33 18.32 16.81
N TYR A 219 1.04 18.09 17.12
CA TYR A 219 0.23 18.80 18.11
C TYR A 219 -0.37 17.80 19.09
#